data_AF-A0A1V1P6M7-F1
#
_entry.id   AF-A0A1V1P6M7-F1
#
_cell.length_a   1.000
_cell.length_b   1.000
_cell.length_c   1.000
_cell.angle_alpha   90.00
_cell.angle_beta   90.00
_cell.angle_gamma   90.00
#
_symmetry.space_group_name_H-M   'P 1'
#
loop_
_entity.id
_entity.type
_entity.pdbx_description
1 polymer ?
#
loop_
_entity_poly.entity_id
_entity_poly.type
_entity_poly.pdbx_seq_one_letter_code
_entity_poly.pdbx_strand_id
1 'polypeptide(L)'
;AYLSRGKYILFLNNDTQVFANWLDELVNVFDSIPKVGMAGPKFLFPNGNLQEAGSIIKKDGKSKWIGTNDNPDKPQYNIIREVDYCSGACLLIKKNFLMI
;
A
#
# COMPACT_ATOMS: atom_id res chain seq x y z
N ALA A 1 10.68 -13.68 7.52
CA ALA A 1 11.51 -13.11 6.45
C ALA A 1 12.76 -13.95 6.11
N TYR A 2 13.43 -14.56 7.10
CA TYR A 2 14.71 -15.27 6.92
C TYR A 2 14.70 -16.33 5.80
N LEU A 3 13.62 -17.09 5.67
CA LEU A 3 13.47 -18.12 4.62
C LEU A 3 13.15 -17.57 3.22
N SER A 4 12.71 -16.31 3.10
CA SER A 4 12.36 -15.73 1.80
C SER A 4 13.61 -15.47 0.98
N ARG A 5 13.57 -15.80 -0.32
CA ARG A 5 14.66 -15.56 -1.27
C ARG A 5 14.44 -14.33 -2.16
N GLY A 6 13.30 -13.66 -2.04
CA GLY A 6 12.96 -12.50 -2.86
C GLY A 6 13.73 -11.24 -2.46
N LYS A 7 13.92 -10.33 -3.43
CA LYS A 7 14.42 -8.96 -3.21
C LYS A 7 13.46 -8.14 -2.33
N TYR A 8 12.16 -8.41 -2.48
CA TYR A 8 11.09 -7.79 -1.71
C TYR A 8 10.40 -8.83 -0.82
N ILE A 9 9.83 -8.35 0.28
CA ILE A 9 8.92 -9.12 1.14
C ILE A 9 7.55 -8.46 1.00
N LEU A 10 6.56 -9.27 0.64
CA LEU A 10 5.16 -8.85 0.55
C LEU A 10 4.41 -9.43 1.75
N PHE A 11 3.81 -8.56 2.54
CA PHE A 11 2.75 -8.91 3.47
C PHE A 11 1.44 -8.76 2.74
N LEU A 12 0.62 -9.81 2.73
CA LEU A 12 -0.69 -9.81 2.11
C LEU A 12 -1.62 -10.63 3.00
N ASN A 13 -2.75 -10.05 3.38
CA ASN A 13 -3.74 -10.80 4.15
C ASN A 13 -4.37 -11.91 3.29
N ASN A 14 -4.71 -13.02 3.94
CA ASN A 14 -5.30 -14.20 3.31
C ASN A 14 -6.75 -14.01 2.83
N ASP A 15 -7.39 -12.90 3.20
CA ASP A 15 -8.77 -12.54 2.85
C ASP A 15 -8.83 -11.44 1.78
N THR A 16 -7.76 -11.29 0.98
CA THR A 16 -7.66 -10.28 -0.07
C THR A 16 -8.05 -10.83 -1.44
N GLN A 17 -8.62 -9.96 -2.28
CA GLN A 17 -8.75 -10.17 -3.71
C GLN A 17 -7.86 -9.16 -4.43
N VAL A 18 -7.17 -9.62 -5.47
CA VAL A 18 -6.18 -8.82 -6.19
C VAL A 18 -6.61 -8.61 -7.64
N PHE A 19 -6.32 -7.43 -8.18
CA PHE A 19 -6.55 -7.11 -9.58
C PHE A 19 -5.37 -7.55 -10.44
N ALA A 20 -5.55 -7.59 -11.76
CA ALA A 20 -4.43 -7.80 -12.68
C ALA A 20 -3.32 -6.75 -12.44
N ASN A 21 -2.06 -7.17 -12.58
CA ASN A 21 -0.86 -6.33 -12.47
C ASN A 21 -0.63 -5.65 -11.11
N TRP A 22 -1.42 -5.97 -10.08
CA TRP A 22 -1.34 -5.30 -8.78
C TRP A 22 0.05 -5.32 -8.15
N LEU A 23 0.78 -6.43 -8.29
CA LEU A 23 2.13 -6.58 -7.73
C LEU A 23 3.17 -5.86 -8.58
N ASP A 24 3.04 -5.90 -9.90
CA ASP A 24 3.95 -5.21 -10.82
C ASP A 24 3.92 -3.70 -10.55
N GLU A 25 2.73 -3.13 -10.38
CA GLU A 25 2.58 -1.70 -10.02
C GLU A 25 3.24 -1.36 -8.69
N LEU A 26 3.12 -2.21 -7.67
CA LEU A 26 3.82 -2.01 -6.40
C LEU A 26 5.34 -2.09 -6.54
N VAL A 27 5.85 -3.00 -7.38
CA VAL A 27 7.28 -3.12 -7.67
C VAL A 27 7.79 -1.88 -8.42
N ASN A 28 7.03 -1.38 -9.39
CA ASN A 28 7.37 -0.20 -10.20
C ASN A 28 7.58 1.08 -9.36
N VAL A 29 6.92 1.18 -8.20
CA VAL A 29 7.15 2.29 -7.24
C VAL A 29 8.62 2.37 -6.82
N PHE A 30 9.28 1.23 -6.63
CA PHE A 30 10.68 1.16 -6.18
C PHE A 30 11.69 1.61 -7.24
N ASP A 31 11.33 1.47 -8.51
CA ASP A 31 12.15 1.95 -9.63
C ASP A 31 11.88 3.43 -9.90
N SER A 32 10.64 3.89 -9.71
CA SER A 32 10.23 5.28 -9.91
C SER A 32 10.67 6.22 -8.78
N ILE A 33 10.77 5.70 -7.54
CA ILE A 33 11.12 6.48 -6.35
C ILE A 33 12.30 5.81 -5.63
N PRO A 34 13.55 6.19 -5.91
CA PRO A 34 14.73 5.52 -5.37
C PRO A 34 14.79 5.43 -3.83
N LYS A 35 14.22 6.43 -3.13
CA LYS A 35 14.19 6.54 -1.67
C LYS A 35 13.05 5.78 -1.00
N VAL A 36 12.12 5.18 -1.75
CA VAL A 36 10.96 4.51 -1.14
C VAL A 36 11.39 3.26 -0.35
N GLY A 37 10.96 3.21 0.91
CA GLY A 37 11.22 2.10 1.82
C GLY A 37 10.19 0.98 1.70
N MET A 38 8.91 1.37 1.60
CA MET A 38 7.75 0.49 1.57
C MET A 38 6.69 1.05 0.61
N ALA A 39 5.89 0.18 0.00
CA ALA A 39 4.77 0.56 -0.86
C ALA A 39 3.52 -0.27 -0.51
N GLY A 40 2.34 0.35 -0.57
CA GLY A 40 1.05 -0.31 -0.40
C GLY A 40 0.06 0.18 -1.46
N PRO A 41 -0.94 -0.63 -1.83
CA PRO A 41 -1.94 -0.25 -2.82
C PRO A 41 -3.02 0.64 -2.18
N LYS A 42 -3.89 1.21 -3.01
CA LYS A 42 -5.22 1.60 -2.55
C LYS A 42 -6.10 0.36 -2.38
N PHE A 43 -7.05 0.40 -1.46
CA PHE A 43 -7.99 -0.67 -1.18
C PHE A 43 -9.39 -0.30 -1.61
N LEU A 44 -10.15 -1.28 -2.10
CA LEU A 44 -11.58 -1.16 -2.37
C LEU A 44 -12.35 -2.04 -1.41
N PHE A 45 -13.50 -1.57 -0.96
CA PHE A 45 -14.48 -2.42 -0.31
C PHE A 45 -15.09 -3.40 -1.33
N PRO A 46 -15.70 -4.52 -0.88
CA PRO A 46 -16.36 -5.47 -1.78
C PRO A 46 -17.47 -4.86 -2.66
N ASN A 47 -18.05 -3.73 -2.24
CA ASN A 47 -19.06 -3.00 -3.02
C ASN A 47 -18.45 -2.07 -4.09
N GLY A 48 -17.12 -2.06 -4.25
CA GLY A 48 -16.40 -1.24 -5.22
C GLY A 48 -16.05 0.16 -4.75
N ASN A 49 -16.54 0.61 -3.59
CA ASN A 49 -16.18 1.94 -3.07
C ASN A 49 -14.74 1.97 -2.56
N LEU A 50 -14.13 3.15 -2.58
CA LEU A 50 -12.79 3.34 -2.02
C LEU A 50 -12.81 3.03 -0.51
N GLN A 51 -11.99 2.08 -0.09
CA GLN A 51 -11.76 1.82 1.34
C GLN A 51 -10.71 2.79 1.87
N GLU A 52 -9.57 2.83 1.19
CA GLU A 52 -8.40 3.61 1.61
C GLU A 52 -7.47 3.88 0.40
N ALA A 53 -7.07 5.14 0.20
CA ALA A 53 -6.01 5.52 -0.74
C ALA A 53 -4.78 6.05 0.02
N GLY A 54 -4.37 5.37 1.09
CA GLY A 54 -3.38 5.81 2.06
C GLY A 54 -3.95 6.24 3.41
N SER A 55 -3.08 6.34 4.42
CA SER A 55 -3.43 6.72 5.78
C SER A 55 -2.64 7.94 6.27
N ILE A 56 -3.29 8.72 7.15
CA ILE A 56 -2.64 9.80 7.90
C ILE A 56 -2.82 9.61 9.42
N ILE A 57 -1.82 10.01 10.19
CA ILE A 57 -1.86 10.11 11.64
C ILE A 57 -2.04 11.59 11.99
N LYS A 58 -3.16 11.89 12.64
CA LYS A 58 -3.47 13.25 13.08
C LYS A 58 -2.65 13.63 14.31
N LYS A 59 -2.59 14.93 14.61
CA LYS A 59 -1.91 15.48 15.80
C LYS A 59 -2.41 14.89 17.13
N ASP A 60 -3.65 14.39 17.17
CA ASP A 60 -4.24 13.72 18.34
C ASP A 60 -3.94 12.21 18.38
N GLY A 61 -3.04 11.71 17.52
CA GLY A 61 -2.64 10.30 17.43
C GLY A 61 -3.65 9.41 16.71
N LYS A 62 -4.80 9.93 16.29
CA LYS A 62 -5.79 9.13 15.58
C LYS A 62 -5.40 8.92 14.13
N SER A 63 -5.57 7.70 13.66
CA SER A 63 -5.49 7.41 12.24
C SER A 63 -6.75 7.83 11.48
N LYS A 64 -6.58 8.23 10.22
CA LYS A 64 -7.66 8.39 9.26
C LYS A 64 -7.22 7.87 7.89
N TRP A 65 -8.08 7.05 7.29
CA TRP A 65 -7.99 6.65 5.88
C TRP A 65 -8.39 7.79 4.94
N ILE A 66 -7.62 7.93 3.86
CA ILE A 66 -7.87 8.91 2.81
C ILE A 66 -8.93 8.36 1.85
N GLY A 67 -10.05 9.09 1.70
CA GLY A 67 -11.05 8.83 0.65
C GLY A 67 -12.08 7.75 0.96
N THR A 68 -12.21 7.29 2.21
CA THR A 68 -13.17 6.25 2.58
C THR A 68 -14.59 6.53 2.08
N ASN A 69 -15.20 5.51 1.46
CA ASN A 69 -16.51 5.51 0.81
C ASN A 69 -16.67 6.48 -0.38
N ASP A 70 -15.59 7.06 -0.89
CA ASP A 70 -15.64 7.89 -2.10
C ASP A 70 -15.48 7.06 -3.39
N ASN A 71 -15.67 7.69 -4.55
CA ASN A 71 -15.42 7.10 -5.85
C ASN A 71 -13.91 6.84 -6.04
N PRO A 72 -13.48 5.57 -6.24
CA PRO A 72 -12.07 5.21 -6.37
C PRO A 72 -11.40 5.69 -7.67
N ASP A 73 -12.16 6.13 -8.66
CA ASP A 73 -11.66 6.58 -9.96
C ASP A 73 -11.28 8.07 -9.97
N LYS A 74 -11.59 8.80 -8.90
CA LYS A 74 -11.22 10.22 -8.84
C LYS A 74 -9.70 10.38 -8.96
N PRO A 75 -9.20 11.30 -9.80
CA PRO A 75 -7.76 11.41 -10.09
C PRO A 75 -6.89 11.58 -8.85
N GLN A 76 -7.38 12.26 -7.81
CA GLN A 76 -6.62 12.41 -6.57
C GLN A 76 -6.36 11.10 -5.83
N TYR A 77 -7.00 9.98 -6.16
CA TYR A 77 -6.74 8.66 -5.56
C TYR A 77 -5.88 7.76 -6.46
N ASN A 78 -5.58 8.20 -7.68
CA ASN A 78 -4.85 7.47 -8.71
C ASN A 78 -3.48 8.09 -8.97
N ILE A 79 -2.81 8.46 -7.89
CA ILE A 79 -1.45 9.00 -7.89
C ILE A 79 -0.62 8.27 -6.85
N ILE A 80 0.69 8.22 -7.09
CA ILE A 80 1.65 7.87 -6.06
C ILE A 80 1.66 8.99 -5.01
N ARG A 81 1.66 8.62 -3.74
CA ARG A 81 1.71 9.56 -2.62
C ARG A 81 2.51 9.03 -1.45
N GLU A 82 3.09 9.97 -0.72
CA GLU A 82 3.61 9.73 0.61
C GLU A 82 2.45 9.68 1.62
N VAL A 83 2.56 8.78 2.60
CA VAL A 83 1.54 8.50 3.62
C VAL A 83 2.24 8.22 4.95
N ASP A 84 1.57 8.48 6.06
CA ASP A 84 2.16 8.22 7.38
C ASP A 84 2.33 6.71 7.64
N TYR A 85 1.42 5.90 7.08
CA TYR A 85 1.59 4.45 7.01
C TYR A 85 0.77 3.83 5.86
N CYS A 86 1.18 2.63 5.45
CA CYS A 86 0.39 1.75 4.58
C CYS A 86 -0.31 0.69 5.43
N SER A 87 -1.54 0.34 5.10
CA SER A 87 -2.27 -0.73 5.80
C SER A 87 -1.51 -2.05 5.73
N GLY A 88 -1.50 -2.79 6.84
CA GLY A 88 -0.89 -4.13 6.91
C GLY A 88 -1.58 -5.18 6.03
N ALA A 89 -2.76 -4.87 5.49
CA ALA A 89 -3.48 -5.76 4.57
C ALA A 89 -2.70 -6.06 3.28
N CYS A 90 -1.89 -5.11 2.80
CA CYS A 90 -0.97 -5.31 1.69
C CYS A 90 0.19 -4.32 1.79
N LEU A 91 1.40 -4.82 2.04
CA LEU A 91 2.62 -4.03 2.19
C LEU A 91 3.81 -4.72 1.53
N LEU A 92 4.41 -4.05 0.55
CA LEU A 92 5.66 -4.48 -0.08
C LEU A 92 6.83 -3.69 0.52
N ILE A 93 7.87 -4.38 0.96
CA ILE A 93 9.08 -3.79 1.55
C ILE A 93 10.34 -4.40 0.93
N LYS A 94 11.40 -3.61 0.74
CA LYS A 94 12.72 -4.17 0.37
C LYS A 94 13.22 -5.04 1.53
N LYS A 95 13.64 -6.28 1.24
CA LYS A 95 14.04 -7.24 2.29
C LYS A 95 15.14 -6.69 3.21
N ASN A 96 16.06 -5.90 2.68
CA ASN A 96 17.16 -5.29 3.43
C ASN A 96 16.72 -4.28 4.51
N PHE A 97 15.51 -3.71 4.43
CA PHE A 97 14.98 -2.85 5.50
C PHE A 97 14.39 -3.62 6.67
N LEU A 98 14.05 -4.90 6.49
CA LEU A 98 13.44 -5.73 7.53
C LEU A 98 14.46 -6.57 8.30
N MET A 99 15.64 -6.78 7.72
CA MET A 99 16.71 -7.60 8.28
C MET A 99 17.75 -6.66 8.92
N ILE A 100 17.45 -6.21 10.15
CA ILE A 100 18.41 -5.54 11.04
C ILE A 100 19.01 -6.60 11.97
#